data_AF-A0A3M0JTJ3-F1
#
_entry.id   AF-A0A3M0JTJ3-F1
#
_cell.length_a   1.000
_cell.length_b   1.000
_cell.length_c   1.000
_cell.angle_alpha   90.00
_cell.angle_beta   90.00
_cell.angle_gamma   90.00
#
_symmetry.space_group_name_H-M   'P 1'
#
loop_
_entity.id
_entity.type
_entity.pdbx_description
1 polymer ?
#
loop_
_entity_poly.entity_id
_entity_poly.type
_entity_poly.pdbx_seq_one_letter_code
_entity_poly.pdbx_strand_id
1 'polypeptide(L)'
;MLLKQIEDRQRTRPVCHEGIETLDKSLVVILEFLKYQAIMVEQDDVEIVVTNTVNPASFLSGSMGEPVIHECLEAIEATCSSCLDLKDTLLENTETWSTDGSSSVISGRHAGYVVTMSREVIESGPLPTNTSAQEAEITA
;
A
#
# COMPACT_ATOMS: atom_id res chain seq x y z
N MET A 1 -24.06 3.20 25.02
CA MET A 1 -24.83 1.94 25.01
C MET A 1 -24.62 1.13 23.72
N LEU A 2 -24.47 1.78 22.56
CA LEU A 2 -24.17 1.14 21.27
C LEU A 2 -22.79 0.49 21.15
N LEU A 3 -21.73 1.13 21.67
CA LEU A 3 -20.36 0.57 21.61
C LEU A 3 -20.22 -0.79 22.32
N LYS A 4 -20.93 -0.98 23.45
CA LYS A 4 -20.89 -2.23 24.23
C LYS A 4 -21.59 -3.40 23.53
N GLN A 5 -22.59 -3.11 22.70
CA GLN A 5 -23.33 -4.11 21.93
C GLN A 5 -22.54 -4.66 20.73
N ILE A 6 -21.57 -3.90 20.22
CA ILE A 6 -20.70 -4.31 19.11
C ILE A 6 -19.58 -5.24 19.62
N GLU A 7 -18.99 -4.95 20.79
CA GLU A 7 -17.96 -5.79 21.41
C GLU A 7 -18.48 -7.14 21.90
N ASP A 8 -19.67 -7.19 22.50
CA ASP A 8 -20.21 -8.42 23.11
C ASP A 8 -20.63 -9.47 22.06
N ARG A 9 -20.81 -9.10 20.79
CA ARG A 9 -21.21 -10.02 19.70
C ARG A 9 -20.04 -10.73 19.01
N GLN A 10 -18.81 -10.24 19.19
CA GLN A 10 -17.60 -10.78 18.54
C GLN A 10 -16.93 -11.92 19.33
N ARG A 11 -17.35 -12.22 20.57
CA ARG A 11 -16.60 -13.12 21.48
C ARG A 11 -16.80 -14.63 21.26
N THR A 12 -17.61 -15.11 20.32
CA THR A 12 -17.82 -16.56 20.17
C THR A 12 -17.70 -17.05 18.74
N ARG A 13 -16.47 -17.40 18.34
CA ARG A 13 -16.12 -18.63 17.58
C ARG A 13 -14.60 -18.70 17.33
N PRO A 14 -13.95 -19.86 17.51
CA PRO A 14 -12.53 -20.02 17.21
C PRO A 14 -12.35 -20.32 15.71
N VAL A 15 -11.44 -19.62 15.02
CA VAL A 15 -11.09 -19.93 13.62
C VAL A 15 -9.57 -19.84 13.41
N CYS A 16 -9.08 -20.77 12.59
CA CYS A 16 -7.71 -21.25 12.41
C CYS A 16 -6.70 -20.20 11.91
N HIS A 17 -5.44 -20.44 12.29
CA HIS A 17 -4.38 -19.45 12.51
C HIS A 17 -3.63 -18.91 11.27
N GLU A 18 -3.97 -19.30 10.05
CA GLU A 18 -3.15 -18.99 8.85
C GLU A 18 -3.86 -18.19 7.74
N GLY A 19 -5.15 -17.86 7.91
CA GLY A 19 -5.89 -16.95 7.01
C GLY A 19 -6.12 -15.54 7.58
N ILE A 20 -5.51 -15.22 8.72
CA ILE A 20 -5.96 -14.12 9.59
C ILE A 20 -5.39 -12.77 9.16
N GLU A 21 -4.16 -12.68 8.64
CA GLU A 21 -3.49 -11.38 8.44
C GLU A 21 -4.02 -10.55 7.26
N THR A 22 -4.45 -11.18 6.18
CA THR A 22 -5.02 -10.47 5.01
C THR A 22 -6.49 -10.10 5.21
N LEU A 23 -7.26 -10.97 5.88
CA LEU A 23 -8.64 -10.68 6.26
C LEU A 23 -8.72 -9.57 7.32
N ASP A 24 -7.75 -9.48 8.23
CA ASP A 24 -7.69 -8.44 9.27
C ASP A 24 -7.50 -7.04 8.66
N LYS A 25 -6.57 -6.88 7.70
CA LYS A 25 -6.36 -5.61 7.00
C LYS A 25 -7.59 -5.16 6.21
N SER A 26 -8.23 -6.06 5.45
CA SER A 26 -9.47 -5.74 4.73
C SER A 26 -10.62 -5.44 5.68
N LEU A 27 -10.71 -6.12 6.81
CA LEU A 27 -11.74 -5.87 7.82
C LEU A 27 -11.55 -4.51 8.50
N VAL A 28 -10.31 -4.10 8.79
CA VAL A 28 -9.99 -2.77 9.34
C VAL A 28 -10.41 -1.66 8.37
N VAL A 29 -10.08 -1.80 7.08
CA VAL A 29 -10.51 -0.81 6.06
C VAL A 29 -12.02 -0.73 5.95
N ILE A 30 -12.72 -1.87 5.95
CA ILE A 30 -14.19 -1.90 5.94
C ILE A 30 -14.76 -1.25 7.21
N LEU A 31 -14.16 -1.50 8.37
CA LEU A 31 -14.61 -0.94 9.64
C LEU A 31 -14.42 0.59 9.68
N GLU A 32 -13.29 1.09 9.17
CA GLU A 32 -13.03 2.51 9.02
C GLU A 32 -14.02 3.16 8.05
N PHE A 33 -14.28 2.53 6.89
CA PHE A 33 -15.27 3.01 5.94
C PHE A 33 -16.66 3.15 6.56
N LEU A 34 -17.14 2.13 7.28
CA LEU A 34 -18.45 2.15 7.93
C LEU A 34 -18.55 3.24 9.01
N LYS A 35 -17.45 3.52 9.72
CA LYS A 35 -17.39 4.63 10.69
C LYS A 35 -17.56 5.98 10.01
N TYR A 36 -16.87 6.22 8.88
CA TYR A 36 -17.02 7.47 8.13
C TYR A 36 -18.40 7.60 7.49
N GLN A 37 -18.96 6.51 6.95
CA GLN A 37 -20.31 6.50 6.42
C GLN A 37 -21.34 6.92 7.48
N ALA A 38 -21.26 6.35 8.69
CA ALA A 38 -22.19 6.67 9.77
C ALA A 38 -22.12 8.13 10.25
N ILE A 39 -20.94 8.76 10.20
CA ILE A 39 -20.73 10.14 10.67
C ILE A 39 -21.02 11.16 9.56
N MET A 40 -20.58 10.89 8.32
CA MET A 40 -20.64 11.87 7.24
C MET A 40 -21.92 11.80 6.40
N VAL A 41 -22.58 10.64 6.35
CA VAL A 41 -23.72 10.40 5.45
C VAL A 41 -25.02 10.18 6.20
N GLU A 42 -24.98 9.41 7.30
CA GLU A 42 -26.20 8.99 8.03
C GLU A 42 -26.64 9.98 9.12
N GLN A 43 -25.92 11.11 9.31
CA GLN A 43 -26.27 12.15 10.29
C GLN A 43 -27.07 13.29 9.65
N ASP A 44 -28.21 13.67 10.25
CA ASP A 44 -29.09 14.74 9.74
C ASP A 44 -28.49 16.16 9.83
N ASP A 45 -27.41 16.33 10.60
CA ASP A 45 -26.75 17.61 10.86
C ASP A 45 -25.49 17.84 10.00
N VAL A 46 -25.21 16.96 9.04
CA VAL A 46 -24.04 17.06 8.14
C VAL A 46 -24.48 17.20 6.69
N GLU A 47 -24.00 18.24 6.01
CA GLU A 47 -24.22 18.45 4.58
C GLU A 47 -22.89 18.29 3.82
N ILE A 48 -22.83 17.33 2.89
CA ILE A 48 -21.69 17.19 1.98
C ILE A 48 -21.91 18.12 0.79
N VAL A 49 -21.15 19.21 0.75
CA VAL A 49 -21.19 20.19 -0.34
C VAL A 49 -19.99 19.98 -1.27
N VAL A 50 -20.24 19.97 -2.57
CA VAL A 50 -19.19 19.93 -3.59
C VAL A 50 -18.46 21.28 -3.62
N THR A 51 -17.13 21.28 -3.49
CA THR A 51 -16.30 22.48 -3.55
C THR A 51 -15.06 22.24 -4.42
N ASN A 52 -14.72 23.25 -5.22
CA ASN A 52 -13.50 23.27 -6.04
C ASN A 52 -12.36 24.05 -5.36
N THR A 53 -12.52 24.43 -4.09
CA THR A 53 -11.55 25.22 -3.34
C THR A 53 -10.36 24.34 -2.91
N VAL A 54 -9.37 24.24 -3.80
CA VAL A 54 -8.13 23.48 -3.58
C VAL A 54 -7.08 24.24 -2.76
N ASN A 55 -7.16 25.57 -2.69
CA ASN A 55 -6.27 26.40 -1.89
C ASN A 55 -6.81 26.54 -0.44
N PRO A 56 -6.08 26.09 0.59
CA PRO A 56 -6.51 26.22 1.99
C PRO A 56 -6.78 27.66 2.43
N ALA A 57 -6.07 28.65 1.89
CA ALA A 57 -6.29 30.06 2.24
C ALA A 57 -7.63 30.61 1.69
N SER A 58 -8.10 30.07 0.56
CA SER A 58 -9.38 30.42 -0.06
C SER A 58 -10.57 29.72 0.60
N PHE A 59 -10.34 28.73 1.48
CA PHE A 59 -11.41 28.04 2.20
C PHE A 59 -12.22 29.02 3.07
N LEU A 60 -11.56 30.03 3.63
CA LEU A 60 -12.16 31.04 4.50
C LEU A 60 -12.84 32.19 3.74
N SER A 61 -12.58 32.35 2.43
CA SER A 61 -13.16 33.45 1.65
C SER A 61 -14.59 33.18 1.20
N GLY A 62 -15.09 31.95 1.35
CA GLY A 62 -16.46 31.54 0.97
C GLY A 62 -16.75 31.63 -0.53
N SER A 63 -15.76 32.01 -1.34
CA SER A 63 -15.87 32.09 -2.79
C SER A 63 -15.59 30.73 -3.40
N MET A 64 -16.56 30.17 -4.12
CA MET A 64 -16.34 28.98 -4.94
C MET A 64 -15.37 29.37 -6.06
N GLY A 65 -14.13 28.86 -6.01
CA GLY A 65 -13.11 29.09 -7.03
C GLY A 65 -13.51 28.53 -8.40
N GLU A 66 -12.71 28.81 -9.44
CA GLU A 66 -12.97 28.26 -10.77
C GLU A 66 -12.99 26.71 -10.75
N PRO A 67 -13.80 26.07 -11.63
CA PRO A 67 -13.85 24.62 -11.71
C PRO A 67 -12.48 24.04 -12.09
N VAL A 68 -11.91 23.22 -11.20
CA VAL A 68 -10.69 22.46 -11.48
C VAL A 68 -11.10 21.20 -12.22
N ILE A 69 -10.70 21.10 -13.50
CA ILE A 69 -10.87 19.87 -14.29
C ILE A 69 -9.72 18.94 -13.93
N HIS A 70 -10.02 17.86 -13.19
CA HIS A 70 -9.05 16.81 -12.96
C HIS A 70 -9.00 15.88 -14.17
N GLU A 71 -7.83 15.76 -14.82
CA GLU A 71 -7.65 14.80 -15.91
C GLU A 71 -7.58 13.38 -15.32
N CYS A 72 -8.58 12.56 -15.63
CA CYS A 72 -8.76 11.20 -15.10
C CYS A 72 -7.59 10.24 -15.34
N LEU A 73 -6.66 10.55 -16.23
CA LEU A 73 -5.49 9.72 -16.50
C LEU A 73 -4.53 9.64 -15.31
N GLU A 74 -4.31 10.77 -14.62
CA GLU A 74 -3.46 10.84 -13.42
C GLU A 74 -4.05 10.00 -12.28
N ALA A 75 -5.38 9.97 -12.15
CA ALA A 75 -6.08 9.16 -11.14
C ALA A 75 -6.04 7.66 -11.41
N ILE A 76 -6.06 7.23 -12.68
CA ILE A 76 -5.98 5.81 -13.06
C ILE A 76 -4.56 5.27 -12.83
N GLU A 77 -3.54 6.04 -13.21
CA GLU A 77 -2.14 5.70 -12.93
C GLU A 77 -1.90 5.62 -11.41
N ALA A 78 -2.51 6.53 -10.65
CA ALA A 78 -2.41 6.56 -9.21
C ALA A 78 -3.05 5.36 -8.50
N THR A 79 -4.18 4.88 -9.02
CA THR A 79 -4.97 3.81 -8.41
C THR A 79 -4.38 2.42 -8.67
N CYS A 80 -3.62 2.25 -9.76
CA CYS A 80 -3.02 0.98 -10.14
C CYS A 80 -1.55 0.82 -9.70
N SER A 81 -0.91 1.88 -9.19
CA SER A 81 0.41 1.76 -8.57
C SER A 81 0.28 1.25 -7.13
N SER A 82 1.02 0.21 -6.78
CA SER A 82 1.10 -0.29 -5.40
C SER A 82 1.87 0.66 -4.48
N CYS A 83 2.62 1.61 -5.02
CA CYS A 83 3.37 2.61 -4.27
C CYS A 83 3.46 3.92 -5.07
N LEU A 84 2.55 4.85 -4.77
CA LEU A 84 2.44 6.13 -5.46
C LEU A 84 3.68 7.02 -5.35
N ASP A 85 4.41 6.86 -4.26
CA ASP A 85 5.59 7.68 -3.96
C ASP A 85 6.89 7.07 -4.50
N LEU A 86 6.84 5.88 -5.12
CA LEU A 86 8.03 5.24 -5.72
C LEU A 86 8.45 6.01 -6.97
N LYS A 87 9.73 6.39 -7.03
CA LYS A 87 10.33 7.13 -8.15
C LYS A 87 11.55 6.40 -8.68
N ASP A 88 11.73 6.41 -9.99
CA ASP A 88 12.92 5.87 -10.67
C ASP A 88 14.15 6.78 -10.55
N THR A 89 14.02 7.91 -9.84
CA THR A 89 15.10 8.87 -9.61
C THR A 89 15.72 8.67 -8.24
N LEU A 90 17.04 8.67 -8.17
CA LEU A 90 17.77 8.66 -6.90
C LEU A 90 17.37 9.85 -6.02
N LEU A 91 17.20 9.59 -4.72
CA LEU A 91 16.91 10.62 -3.72
C LEU A 91 18.23 11.13 -3.12
N GLU A 92 18.36 12.44 -2.92
CA GLU A 92 19.57 13.03 -2.33
C GLU A 92 19.85 12.48 -0.92
N ASN A 93 21.12 12.19 -0.63
CA ASN A 93 21.61 11.73 0.68
C ASN A 93 21.01 10.41 1.18
N THR A 94 20.64 9.50 0.27
CA THR A 94 20.18 8.15 0.62
C THR A 94 21.26 7.09 0.42
N GLU A 95 21.19 6.01 1.19
CA GLU A 95 22.03 4.84 0.98
C GLU A 95 21.59 4.12 -0.31
N THR A 96 22.55 3.80 -1.18
CA THR A 96 22.28 3.03 -2.40
C THR A 96 22.59 1.56 -2.16
N TRP A 97 21.57 0.73 -2.29
CA TRP A 97 21.70 -0.72 -2.26
C TRP A 97 21.64 -1.25 -3.70
N SER A 98 22.31 -2.38 -3.94
CA SER A 98 22.26 -3.07 -5.23
C SER A 98 21.96 -4.54 -4.97
N THR A 99 20.95 -5.06 -5.65
CA THR A 99 20.55 -6.46 -5.61
C THR A 99 20.92 -7.14 -6.94
N ASP A 100 21.18 -8.44 -6.90
CA ASP A 100 21.33 -9.26 -8.11
C ASP A 100 20.87 -10.69 -7.80
N GLY A 101 20.05 -11.23 -8.69
CA GLY A 101 19.56 -12.59 -8.65
C GLY A 101 20.08 -13.39 -9.84
N SER A 102 20.78 -14.50 -9.57
CA SER A 102 21.36 -15.35 -10.61
C SER A 102 20.72 -16.73 -10.68
N SER A 103 20.63 -17.29 -11.88
CA SER A 103 20.17 -18.67 -12.12
C SER A 103 20.96 -19.30 -13.26
N SER A 104 21.58 -20.46 -13.02
CA SER A 104 22.38 -21.19 -14.00
C SER A 104 22.02 -22.68 -14.03
N VAL A 105 22.27 -23.31 -15.18
CA VAL A 105 22.03 -24.75 -15.37
C VAL A 105 23.36 -25.45 -15.56
N ILE A 106 23.91 -25.95 -14.46
CA ILE A 106 25.16 -26.72 -14.44
C ILE A 106 24.88 -27.97 -13.60
N SER A 107 24.75 -29.13 -14.25
CA SER A 107 24.38 -30.39 -13.60
C SER A 107 23.08 -30.32 -12.77
N GLY A 108 22.16 -29.43 -13.15
CA GLY A 108 20.96 -29.06 -12.38
C GLY A 108 20.80 -27.55 -12.36
N ARG A 109 19.60 -27.04 -12.04
CA ARG A 109 19.39 -25.60 -11.90
C ARG A 109 19.79 -25.13 -10.51
N HIS A 110 20.68 -24.16 -10.46
CA HIS A 110 21.15 -23.51 -9.24
C HIS A 110 20.84 -22.02 -9.33
N ALA A 111 20.36 -21.45 -8.24
CA ALA A 111 20.05 -20.03 -8.17
C ALA A 111 20.51 -19.47 -6.82
N GLY A 112 20.76 -18.17 -6.79
CA GLY A 112 21.16 -17.44 -5.60
C GLY A 112 20.93 -15.96 -5.75
N TYR A 113 20.98 -15.25 -4.65
CA TYR A 113 20.82 -13.80 -4.58
C TYR A 113 21.95 -13.16 -3.80
N VAL A 114 22.15 -11.86 -4.03
CA VAL A 114 23.06 -11.03 -3.27
C VAL A 114 22.50 -9.62 -3.12
N VAL A 115 22.69 -9.05 -1.94
CA VAL A 115 22.41 -7.65 -1.62
C VAL A 115 23.70 -6.99 -1.18
N THR A 116 24.06 -5.88 -1.83
CA THR A 116 25.30 -5.16 -1.59
C THR A 116 25.03 -3.70 -1.29
N MET A 117 25.91 -3.10 -0.50
CA MET A 117 25.97 -1.66 -0.29
C MET A 117 27.37 -1.20 -0.69
N SER A 118 27.45 -0.32 -1.70
CA SER A 118 28.73 0.12 -2.30
C SER A 118 29.61 -1.02 -2.83
N ARG A 119 30.49 -1.58 -1.99
CA ARG A 119 31.42 -2.68 -2.34
C ARG A 119 31.38 -3.83 -1.35
N GLU A 120 30.47 -3.79 -0.39
CA GLU A 120 30.36 -4.75 0.68
C GLU A 120 29.09 -5.59 0.48
N VAL A 121 29.21 -6.90 0.72
CA VAL A 121 28.07 -7.81 0.71
C VAL A 121 27.38 -7.72 2.06
N ILE A 122 26.11 -7.30 2.04
CA ILE A 122 25.26 -7.21 3.24
C ILE A 122 24.58 -8.53 3.48
N GLU A 123 24.06 -9.14 2.41
CA GLU A 123 23.38 -10.42 2.46
C GLU A 123 23.61 -11.22 1.18
N SER A 124 23.66 -12.54 1.28
CA SER A 124 23.62 -13.44 0.13
C SER A 124 23.18 -14.83 0.54
N GLY A 125 22.60 -15.57 -0.40
CA GLY A 125 22.15 -16.92 -0.10
C GLY A 125 21.77 -17.75 -1.33
N PRO A 126 21.70 -19.08 -1.18
CA PRO A 126 21.15 -19.95 -2.19
C PRO A 126 19.62 -19.85 -2.24
N LEU A 127 19.05 -19.98 -3.43
CA LEU A 127 17.61 -20.05 -3.65
C LEU A 127 17.16 -21.49 -3.96
N PRO A 128 15.84 -21.79 -3.87
CA PRO A 128 15.33 -23.12 -4.18
C PRO A 128 15.79 -23.65 -5.54
N THR A 129 16.00 -24.96 -5.61
CA THR A 129 16.28 -25.63 -6.88
C THR A 129 15.10 -25.41 -7.82
N ASN A 130 15.41 -25.01 -9.06
CA ASN A 130 14.48 -24.63 -10.13
C ASN A 130 14.04 -23.15 -10.17
N THR A 131 14.49 -22.29 -9.26
CA THR A 131 14.25 -20.83 -9.33
C THR A 131 14.82 -20.23 -10.63
N SER A 132 13.99 -19.49 -11.36
CA SER A 132 14.38 -18.82 -12.61
C SER A 132 15.25 -17.58 -12.34
N ALA A 133 15.90 -17.02 -13.37
CA ALA A 133 16.70 -15.80 -13.19
C ALA A 133 15.83 -14.59 -12.79
N GLN A 134 14.65 -14.45 -13.40
CA GLN A 134 13.72 -13.38 -13.05
C GLN A 134 13.18 -13.51 -11.63
N GLU A 135 12.85 -14.72 -11.20
CA GLU A 135 12.41 -14.99 -9.83
C GLU A 135 13.55 -14.73 -8.82
N ALA A 136 14.79 -15.07 -9.18
CA ALA A 136 15.95 -14.74 -8.37
C ALA A 136 16.10 -13.22 -8.22
N GLU A 137 15.94 -12.45 -9.29
CA GLU A 137 16.02 -10.98 -9.27
C GLU A 137 14.92 -10.35 -8.41
N ILE A 138 13.70 -10.89 -8.45
CA ILE A 138 12.57 -10.42 -7.64
C ILE A 138 12.75 -10.79 -6.16
N THR A 139 13.47 -11.89 -5.87
CA THR A 139 13.72 -12.37 -4.51
C THR A 139 14.91 -11.67 -3.85
N ALA A 140 15.87 -11.18 -4.66
CA ALA A 140 17.09 -10.50 -4.22
C ALA A 140 16.80 -9.11 -3.63
#